data_AF-A0A931AMR0-F1
#
_entry.id   AF-A0A931AMR0-F1
#
_cell.length_a   1.000
_cell.length_b   1.000
_cell.length_c   1.000
_cell.angle_alpha   90.00
_cell.angle_beta   90.00
_cell.angle_gamma   90.00
#
_symmetry.space_group_name_H-M   'P 1'
#
loop_
_entity.id
_entity.type
_entity.pdbx_description
1 polymer ?
#
loop_
_entity_poly.entity_id
_entity_poly.type
_entity_poly.pdbx_seq_one_letter_code
_entity_poly.pdbx_strand_id
1 'polypeptide(L)'
;MIADIAEQFLDDVDARDLQWNQPDGVLGGLTTERILFGNGDAPLEVAIAFSEAGEPKAESLRRLWKLRHGNRPSPVLLVVLYSDAGTTKAAACGNDGDPITELTVDQLGRICCTVLAEPDRHIALRTLDRLLTTAKEQLTPGLTNQGLFATHELRNGVPRRADWADAAAIARPLLGLSGLPLIQALGYGTTVRGSAALLLTHQGTSRSIAVLLDHDELFDRPSPRFGAVSPVSHAISVAARESLPWVIVLRGNQIRLHPVNPTIGVGRKSQGETFTELDLTLLSDTPVEFVESVMVLPGCRG
;
A
#
# COMPACT_ATOMS: atom_id res chain seq x y z
N MET A 1 -5.99 -11.39 24.33
CA MET A 1 -4.54 -11.49 24.62
C MET A 1 -3.79 -11.39 23.31
N ILE A 2 -2.47 -11.14 23.31
CA ILE A 2 -1.73 -10.98 22.04
C ILE A 2 -1.64 -12.29 21.25
N ALA A 3 -1.66 -13.43 21.94
CA ALA A 3 -1.79 -14.75 21.34
C ALA A 3 -3.06 -14.86 20.48
N ASP A 4 -4.24 -14.49 21.00
CA ASP A 4 -5.49 -14.49 20.24
C ASP A 4 -5.43 -13.61 18.97
N ILE A 5 -4.72 -12.47 19.06
CA ILE A 5 -4.54 -11.58 17.90
C ILE A 5 -3.61 -12.23 16.88
N ALA A 6 -2.54 -12.88 17.32
CA ALA A 6 -1.62 -13.59 16.44
C ALA A 6 -2.27 -14.81 15.77
N GLU A 7 -3.15 -15.50 16.49
CA GLU A 7 -3.99 -16.59 15.96
C GLU A 7 -4.95 -16.04 14.90
N GLN A 8 -5.62 -14.91 15.12
CA GLN A 8 -6.56 -14.33 14.15
C GLN A 8 -5.89 -13.59 12.98
N PHE A 9 -4.60 -13.27 13.10
CA PHE A 9 -3.89 -12.44 12.14
C PHE A 9 -3.71 -13.17 10.80
N LEU A 10 -4.42 -12.70 9.76
CA LEU A 10 -4.48 -13.32 8.42
C LEU A 10 -5.34 -14.59 8.32
N ASP A 11 -6.28 -14.82 9.24
CA ASP A 11 -7.21 -15.96 9.17
C ASP A 11 -8.07 -15.99 7.90
N ASP A 12 -8.41 -14.82 7.37
CA ASP A 12 -9.25 -14.70 6.17
C ASP A 12 -8.47 -14.90 4.86
N VAL A 13 -7.15 -15.13 4.92
CA VAL A 13 -6.32 -15.32 3.74
C VAL A 13 -6.37 -16.77 3.30
N ASP A 14 -6.82 -17.01 2.07
CA ASP A 14 -6.78 -18.32 1.42
C ASP A 14 -5.35 -18.68 1.00
N ALA A 15 -4.50 -18.97 1.98
CA ALA A 15 -3.13 -19.41 1.81
C ALA A 15 -2.92 -20.73 2.56
N ARG A 16 -2.06 -21.59 2.02
CA ARG A 16 -1.66 -22.80 2.74
C ARG A 16 -0.94 -22.39 4.02
N ASP A 17 -1.33 -22.96 5.15
CA ASP A 17 -0.74 -22.71 6.45
C ASP A 17 -0.06 -23.96 7.04
N LEU A 18 0.84 -23.75 8.01
CA LEU A 18 1.49 -24.81 8.78
C LEU A 18 1.89 -24.29 10.17
N GLN A 19 1.65 -25.09 11.21
CA GLN A 19 2.08 -24.76 12.57
C GLN A 19 3.60 -24.56 12.62
N TRP A 20 4.03 -23.40 13.13
CA TRP A 20 5.45 -23.12 13.27
C TRP A 20 5.97 -23.62 14.62
N ASN A 21 6.63 -24.78 14.59
CA ASN A 21 7.35 -25.27 15.76
C ASN A 21 8.49 -24.31 16.15
N GLN A 22 8.55 -23.94 17.42
CA GLN A 22 9.54 -23.01 17.94
C GLN A 22 10.96 -23.59 17.75
N PRO A 23 11.84 -22.90 17.00
CA PRO A 23 13.18 -23.39 16.76
C PRO A 23 14.05 -23.25 18.01
N ASP A 24 15.00 -24.17 18.21
CA ASP A 24 15.93 -24.06 19.32
C ASP A 24 16.79 -22.79 19.22
N GLY A 25 16.93 -22.07 20.34
CA GLY A 25 17.76 -20.88 20.43
C GLY A 25 17.07 -19.56 20.05
N VAL A 26 15.73 -19.48 20.13
CA VAL A 26 15.00 -18.21 20.17
C VAL A 26 15.45 -17.36 21.36
N LEU A 27 15.58 -16.05 21.16
CA LEU A 27 15.91 -15.09 22.22
C LEU A 27 14.74 -14.14 22.49
N GLY A 28 14.66 -13.62 23.71
CA GLY A 28 13.77 -12.50 24.04
C GLY A 28 12.29 -12.85 24.22
N GLY A 29 11.96 -14.10 24.55
CA GLY A 29 10.58 -14.49 24.87
C GLY A 29 9.63 -14.49 23.68
N LEU A 30 10.16 -14.65 22.46
CA LEU A 30 9.34 -14.78 21.25
C LEU A 30 8.73 -16.17 21.17
N THR A 31 7.44 -16.24 20.89
CA THR A 31 6.68 -17.48 20.66
C THR A 31 6.28 -17.54 19.20
N THR A 32 6.51 -18.69 18.56
CA THR A 32 6.16 -18.92 17.15
C THR A 32 4.74 -19.48 17.05
N GLU A 33 4.01 -19.06 16.03
CA GLU A 33 2.61 -19.44 15.83
C GLU A 33 2.47 -20.31 14.58
N ARG A 34 2.46 -19.70 13.39
CA ARG A 34 2.22 -20.40 12.13
C ARG A 34 3.00 -19.79 10.97
N ILE A 35 2.96 -20.49 9.85
CA ILE A 35 3.62 -20.12 8.61
C ILE A 35 2.60 -20.17 7.50
N LEU A 36 2.45 -19.08 6.76
CA LEU A 36 1.64 -19.01 5.55
C LEU A 36 2.55 -19.09 4.32
N PHE A 37 2.10 -19.78 3.28
CA PHE A 37 2.84 -19.93 2.03
C PHE A 37 2.11 -19.21 0.89
N GLY A 38 2.84 -18.39 0.14
CA GLY A 38 2.36 -17.80 -1.11
C GLY A 38 2.33 -18.81 -2.26
N ASN A 39 2.26 -18.31 -3.49
CA ASN A 39 2.11 -19.13 -4.69
C ASN A 39 3.44 -19.48 -5.38
N GLY A 40 3.43 -20.56 -6.18
CA GLY A 40 4.55 -20.98 -7.01
C GLY A 40 5.53 -21.94 -6.34
N ASP A 41 6.65 -22.21 -7.02
CA ASP A 41 7.73 -23.08 -6.52
C ASP A 41 8.71 -22.31 -5.62
N ALA A 42 9.10 -22.94 -4.50
CA ALA A 42 9.75 -22.29 -3.36
C ALA A 42 9.09 -20.95 -3.01
N PRO A 43 7.80 -20.97 -2.62
CA PRO A 43 6.99 -19.77 -2.45
C PRO A 43 7.52 -18.91 -1.29
N LEU A 44 7.13 -17.64 -1.29
CA LEU A 44 7.36 -16.75 -0.15
C LEU A 44 6.66 -17.31 1.09
N GLU A 45 7.36 -17.29 2.22
CA GLU A 45 6.88 -17.77 3.51
C GLU A 45 6.66 -16.58 4.45
N VAL A 46 5.45 -16.42 4.97
CA VAL A 46 5.15 -15.46 6.04
C VAL A 46 5.13 -16.21 7.36
N ALA A 47 6.16 -16.01 8.18
CA ALA A 47 6.34 -16.69 9.46
C ALA A 47 5.86 -15.77 10.59
N ILE A 48 4.82 -16.18 11.32
CA ILE A 48 4.15 -15.38 12.34
C ILE A 48 4.63 -15.82 13.73
N ALA A 49 5.01 -14.85 14.54
CA ALA A 49 5.38 -15.00 15.94
C ALA A 49 4.81 -13.83 16.75
N PHE A 50 4.87 -13.93 18.07
CA PHE A 50 4.47 -12.87 18.97
C PHE A 50 5.38 -12.75 20.19
N SER A 51 5.30 -11.61 20.86
CA SER A 51 6.03 -11.30 22.10
C SER A 51 5.06 -10.84 23.18
N GLU A 52 4.99 -11.59 24.28
CA GLU A 52 4.24 -11.18 25.46
C GLU A 52 5.05 -10.23 26.37
N ALA A 53 6.38 -10.25 26.25
CA ALA A 53 7.30 -9.47 27.06
C ALA A 53 7.43 -8.00 26.62
N GLY A 54 6.67 -7.58 25.60
CA GLY A 54 6.70 -6.24 25.02
C GLY A 54 7.55 -6.17 23.76
N GLU A 55 8.07 -4.97 23.45
CA GLU A 55 8.81 -4.71 22.21
C GLU A 55 10.05 -5.62 22.06
N PRO A 56 10.13 -6.41 20.97
CA PRO A 56 11.24 -7.31 20.76
C PRO A 56 12.49 -6.57 20.31
N LYS A 57 13.66 -6.97 20.84
CA LYS A 57 14.94 -6.42 20.40
C LYS A 57 15.24 -6.81 18.95
N ALA A 58 15.83 -5.87 18.20
CA ALA A 58 16.27 -6.10 16.82
C ALA A 58 17.17 -7.35 16.65
N GLU A 59 18.02 -7.66 17.63
CA GLU A 59 18.85 -8.87 17.63
C GLU A 59 18.02 -10.16 17.69
N SER A 60 16.98 -10.19 18.53
CA SER A 60 16.07 -11.34 18.65
C SER A 60 15.30 -11.58 17.36
N LEU A 61 14.82 -10.51 16.73
CA LEU A 61 14.12 -10.57 15.43
C LEU A 61 15.03 -11.14 14.33
N ARG A 62 16.24 -10.57 14.18
CA ARG A 62 17.24 -11.06 13.21
C ARG A 62 17.58 -12.53 13.41
N ARG A 63 17.74 -12.94 14.67
CA ARG A 63 18.06 -14.33 15.01
C ARG A 63 16.93 -15.28 14.67
N LEU A 64 15.69 -14.94 15.05
CA LEU A 64 14.51 -15.75 14.73
C LEU A 64 14.31 -15.85 13.21
N TRP A 65 14.44 -14.74 12.49
CA TRP A 65 14.39 -14.72 11.04
C TRP A 65 15.46 -15.62 10.43
N LYS A 66 16.72 -15.55 10.90
CA LYS A 66 17.83 -16.37 10.40
C LYS A 66 17.60 -17.86 10.65
N LEU A 67 17.11 -18.22 11.84
CA LEU A 67 16.73 -19.59 12.19
C LEU A 67 15.64 -20.11 11.24
N ARG A 68 14.65 -19.26 10.94
CA ARG A 68 13.62 -19.61 9.96
C ARG A 68 14.20 -19.72 8.57
N HIS A 69 14.81 -18.68 8.01
CA HIS A 69 15.31 -18.65 6.64
C HIS A 69 16.25 -19.82 6.35
N GLY A 70 17.19 -20.12 7.25
CA GLY A 70 18.02 -21.34 7.16
C GLY A 70 18.79 -21.49 5.84
N ASN A 71 19.06 -20.38 5.14
CA ASN A 71 19.63 -20.33 3.78
C ASN A 71 18.81 -21.11 2.74
N ARG A 72 17.50 -21.24 2.94
CA ARG A 72 16.60 -21.81 1.95
C ARG A 72 16.41 -20.84 0.77
N PRO A 73 16.06 -21.35 -0.42
CA PRO A 73 15.76 -20.50 -1.57
C PRO A 73 14.42 -19.76 -1.45
N SER A 74 13.53 -20.20 -0.56
CA SER A 74 12.24 -19.55 -0.30
C SER A 74 12.45 -18.23 0.45
N PRO A 75 11.94 -17.09 -0.07
CA PRO A 75 11.95 -15.83 0.66
C PRO A 75 11.17 -15.95 1.97
N VAL A 76 11.67 -15.33 3.04
CA VAL A 76 11.01 -15.33 4.35
C VAL A 76 10.71 -13.92 4.80
N LEU A 77 9.42 -13.66 5.06
CA LEU A 77 8.94 -12.51 5.82
C LEU A 77 8.65 -12.96 7.26
N LEU A 78 9.42 -12.48 8.22
CA LEU A 78 9.09 -12.68 9.64
C LEU A 78 8.14 -11.58 10.10
N VAL A 79 7.04 -11.97 10.75
CA VAL A 79 6.08 -11.07 11.40
C VAL A 79 6.11 -11.34 12.90
N VAL A 80 6.28 -10.29 13.70
CA VAL A 80 6.24 -10.38 15.17
C VAL A 80 5.26 -9.37 15.73
N LEU A 81 4.17 -9.85 16.34
CA LEU A 81 3.21 -8.99 17.04
C LEU A 81 3.66 -8.79 18.49
N TYR A 82 3.58 -7.55 19.00
CA TYR A 82 3.95 -7.24 20.38
C TYR A 82 3.04 -6.17 20.99
N SER A 83 2.94 -6.16 22.31
CA SER A 83 2.19 -5.11 23.04
C SER A 83 3.14 -4.02 23.49
N ASP A 84 2.81 -2.77 23.19
CA ASP A 84 3.56 -1.59 23.64
C ASP A 84 2.59 -0.53 24.17
N ALA A 85 2.80 -0.11 25.42
CA ALA A 85 1.96 0.85 26.13
C ALA A 85 0.42 0.57 26.02
N GLY A 86 0.02 -0.70 25.97
CA GLY A 86 -1.39 -1.11 25.86
C GLY A 86 -1.96 -1.10 24.44
N THR A 87 -1.16 -0.80 23.42
CA THR A 87 -1.52 -0.90 22.00
C THR A 87 -0.75 -2.06 21.36
N THR A 88 -1.42 -2.83 20.50
CA THR A 88 -0.76 -3.89 19.73
C THR A 88 -0.03 -3.28 18.54
N LYS A 89 1.26 -3.56 18.44
CA LYS A 89 2.13 -3.17 17.33
C LYS A 89 2.70 -4.40 16.65
N ALA A 90 3.32 -4.17 15.50
CA ALA A 90 3.94 -5.21 14.72
C ALA A 90 5.37 -4.82 14.31
N ALA A 91 6.24 -5.83 14.25
CA ALA A 91 7.57 -5.74 13.67
C ALA A 91 7.68 -6.74 12.52
N ALA A 92 8.51 -6.42 11.54
CA ALA A 92 8.74 -7.26 10.38
C ALA A 92 10.24 -7.40 10.06
N CYS A 93 10.67 -8.56 9.57
CA CYS A 93 11.95 -8.71 8.88
C CYS A 93 11.70 -9.19 7.45
N GLY A 94 12.20 -8.44 6.48
CA GLY A 94 12.18 -8.83 5.08
C GLY A 94 13.20 -9.92 4.76
N ASN A 95 13.43 -10.15 3.47
CA ASN A 95 14.35 -11.19 3.00
C ASN A 95 15.84 -10.86 3.25
N ASP A 96 16.16 -9.60 3.54
CA ASP A 96 17.50 -9.16 3.97
C ASP A 96 17.75 -9.39 5.47
N GLY A 97 16.69 -9.73 6.22
CA GLY A 97 16.73 -9.89 7.66
C GLY A 97 16.83 -8.57 8.43
N ASP A 98 16.66 -7.39 7.81
CA ASP A 98 16.68 -6.13 8.55
C ASP A 98 15.33 -5.87 9.23
N PRO A 99 15.29 -5.73 10.57
CA PRO A 99 14.05 -5.49 11.29
C PRO A 99 13.53 -4.07 11.09
N ILE A 100 12.23 -3.98 10.85
CA ILE A 100 11.44 -2.76 10.89
C ILE A 100 10.48 -2.92 12.07
N THR A 101 10.50 -1.97 13.00
CA THR A 101 9.62 -1.92 14.17
C THR A 101 8.57 -0.82 13.99
N GLU A 102 7.61 -0.73 14.92
CA GLU A 102 6.58 0.31 14.96
C GLU A 102 5.56 0.30 13.79
N LEU A 103 5.38 -0.85 13.13
CA LEU A 103 4.28 -1.02 12.16
C LEU A 103 2.96 -1.24 12.90
N THR A 104 1.84 -0.85 12.28
CA THR A 104 0.52 -1.26 12.78
C THR A 104 0.21 -2.68 12.31
N VAL A 105 -0.59 -3.42 13.09
CA VAL A 105 -1.03 -4.78 12.75
C VAL A 105 -1.71 -4.78 11.37
N ASP A 106 -2.62 -3.83 11.13
CA ASP A 106 -3.37 -3.74 9.88
C ASP A 106 -2.48 -3.43 8.67
N GLN A 107 -1.48 -2.56 8.83
CA GLN A 107 -0.53 -2.23 7.77
C GLN A 107 0.29 -3.48 7.40
N LEU A 108 0.82 -4.18 8.40
CA LEU A 108 1.57 -5.41 8.16
C LEU A 108 0.69 -6.52 7.59
N GLY A 109 -0.57 -6.60 8.02
CA GLY A 109 -1.56 -7.52 7.46
C GLY A 109 -1.76 -7.29 5.96
N ARG A 110 -1.97 -6.04 5.53
CA ARG A 110 -2.09 -5.69 4.10
C ARG A 110 -0.82 -6.00 3.31
N ILE A 111 0.36 -5.75 3.87
CA ILE A 111 1.64 -6.13 3.25
C ILE A 111 1.66 -7.65 3.03
N CYS A 112 1.33 -8.43 4.05
CA CYS A 112 1.31 -9.90 3.97
C CYS A 112 0.30 -10.40 2.93
N CYS A 113 -0.94 -9.91 2.93
CA CYS A 113 -1.95 -10.27 1.93
C CYS A 113 -1.47 -9.97 0.51
N THR A 114 -0.90 -8.78 0.30
CA THR A 114 -0.39 -8.37 -1.02
C THR A 114 0.71 -9.31 -1.50
N VAL A 115 1.71 -9.63 -0.68
CA VAL A 115 2.83 -10.49 -1.10
C VAL A 115 2.47 -11.97 -1.20
N LEU A 116 1.50 -12.46 -0.41
CA LEU A 116 1.00 -13.84 -0.48
C LEU A 116 0.19 -14.08 -1.76
N ALA A 117 -0.51 -13.06 -2.26
CA ALA A 117 -1.33 -13.14 -3.46
C ALA A 117 -0.51 -13.13 -4.77
N GLU A 118 0.77 -12.76 -4.71
CA GLU A 118 1.63 -12.72 -5.90
C GLU A 118 1.81 -14.12 -6.51
N PRO A 119 1.92 -14.23 -7.85
CA PRO A 119 1.86 -15.53 -8.53
C PRO A 119 3.14 -16.35 -8.42
N ASP A 120 4.29 -15.70 -8.17
CA ASP A 120 5.58 -16.36 -8.02
C ASP A 120 6.52 -15.61 -7.05
N ARG A 121 7.52 -16.34 -6.52
CA ARG A 121 8.48 -15.84 -5.53
C ARG A 121 9.27 -14.60 -5.96
N HIS A 122 9.56 -14.43 -7.25
CA HIS A 122 10.37 -13.31 -7.74
C HIS A 122 9.55 -12.03 -7.76
N ILE A 123 8.26 -12.12 -8.13
CA ILE A 123 7.35 -10.97 -8.01
C ILE A 123 7.10 -10.67 -6.53
N ALA A 124 6.79 -11.70 -5.73
CA ALA A 124 6.57 -11.56 -4.29
C ALA A 124 7.75 -10.88 -3.56
N LEU A 125 8.98 -11.30 -3.84
CA LEU A 125 10.18 -10.71 -3.26
C LEU A 125 10.37 -9.25 -3.67
N ARG A 126 10.20 -8.91 -4.95
CA ARG A 126 10.30 -7.51 -5.42
C ARG A 126 9.22 -6.63 -4.79
N THR A 127 7.99 -7.13 -4.68
CA THR A 127 6.88 -6.43 -4.03
C THR A 127 7.18 -6.24 -2.54
N LEU A 128 7.67 -7.27 -1.85
CA LEU A 128 8.06 -7.20 -0.44
C LEU A 128 9.13 -6.15 -0.19
N ASP A 129 10.25 -6.21 -0.92
CA ASP A 129 11.38 -5.29 -0.74
C ASP A 129 10.95 -3.84 -0.97
N ARG A 130 10.11 -3.60 -1.99
CA ARG A 130 9.53 -2.28 -2.26
C ARG A 130 8.66 -1.79 -1.11
N LEU A 131 7.75 -2.63 -0.60
CA LEU A 131 6.81 -2.27 0.45
C LEU A 131 7.54 -1.97 1.78
N LEU A 132 8.47 -2.84 2.19
CA LEU A 132 9.24 -2.66 3.43
C LEU A 132 10.18 -1.45 3.37
N THR A 133 10.89 -1.25 2.25
CA THR A 133 11.74 -0.07 2.07
C THR A 133 10.91 1.21 2.15
N THR A 134 9.75 1.24 1.49
CA THR A 134 8.85 2.41 1.52
C THR A 134 8.30 2.66 2.92
N ALA A 135 7.93 1.61 3.66
CA ALA A 135 7.48 1.73 5.05
C ALA A 135 8.58 2.30 5.97
N LYS A 136 9.84 1.97 5.71
CA LYS A 136 11.01 2.43 6.49
C LYS A 136 11.40 3.90 6.17
N GLU A 137 11.31 4.30 4.91
CA GLU A 137 11.81 5.61 4.46
C GLU A 137 10.79 6.75 4.61
N GLN A 138 9.49 6.45 4.60
CA GLN A 138 8.46 7.48 4.58
C GLN A 138 8.06 7.94 5.97
N LEU A 139 8.19 9.26 6.23
CA LEU A 139 7.61 9.93 7.40
C LEU A 139 6.07 9.75 7.52
N THR A 140 5.40 9.41 6.42
CA THR A 140 3.99 9.03 6.39
C THR A 140 3.85 7.84 5.44
N PRO A 141 3.88 6.60 5.96
CA PRO A 141 3.85 5.40 5.13
C PRO A 141 2.66 5.40 4.16
N GLY A 142 2.96 5.13 2.89
CA GLY A 142 1.96 5.05 1.83
C GLY A 142 1.52 6.40 1.25
N LEU A 143 2.10 7.54 1.64
CA LEU A 143 1.79 8.85 1.05
C LEU A 143 3.05 9.50 0.47
N THR A 144 3.07 9.67 -0.86
CA THR A 144 4.10 10.42 -1.58
C THR A 144 3.50 11.69 -2.16
N ASN A 145 3.86 12.86 -1.63
CA ASN A 145 3.42 14.14 -2.19
C ASN A 145 4.59 14.85 -2.90
N GLN A 146 4.54 14.88 -4.22
CA GLN A 146 5.47 15.63 -5.07
C GLN A 146 4.87 16.98 -5.44
N GLY A 147 4.72 17.87 -4.45
CA GLY A 147 4.40 19.28 -4.69
C GLY A 147 2.97 19.58 -5.14
N LEU A 148 2.07 18.60 -5.15
CA LEU A 148 0.65 18.84 -5.48
C LEU A 148 -0.08 19.55 -4.33
N PHE A 149 0.12 19.09 -3.10
CA PHE A 149 -0.44 19.75 -1.91
C PHE A 149 0.66 20.37 -1.06
N ALA A 150 0.30 21.33 -0.22
CA ALA A 150 1.18 21.79 0.84
C ALA A 150 1.33 20.66 1.88
N THR A 151 2.55 20.18 2.13
CA THR A 151 2.80 19.14 3.14
C THR A 151 2.31 19.53 4.54
N HIS A 152 2.36 20.82 4.88
CA HIS A 152 1.78 21.34 6.12
C HIS A 152 0.25 21.18 6.16
N GLU A 153 -0.44 21.48 5.06
CA GLU A 153 -1.90 21.29 4.98
C GLU A 153 -2.27 19.81 5.10
N LEU A 154 -1.56 18.91 4.41
CA LEU A 154 -1.79 17.48 4.55
C LEU A 154 -1.60 17.03 6.00
N ARG A 155 -0.51 17.43 6.67
CA ARG A 155 -0.22 16.94 8.03
C ARG A 155 -1.06 17.57 9.13
N ASN A 156 -1.35 18.87 9.02
CA ASN A 156 -1.90 19.64 10.14
C ASN A 156 -3.26 20.25 9.84
N GLY A 157 -3.56 20.53 8.56
CA GLY A 157 -4.81 21.18 8.13
C GLY A 157 -5.92 20.17 7.89
N VAL A 158 -5.64 19.16 7.06
CA VAL A 158 -6.59 18.14 6.63
C VAL A 158 -7.15 17.33 7.82
N PRO A 159 -6.35 16.90 8.82
CA PRO A 159 -6.89 16.25 10.02
C PRO A 159 -7.79 17.13 10.90
N ARG A 160 -7.80 18.45 10.69
CA ARG A 160 -8.67 19.39 11.42
C ARG A 160 -9.99 19.67 10.71
N ARG A 161 -10.22 19.09 9.53
CA ARG A 161 -11.49 19.26 8.83
C ARG A 161 -12.63 18.59 9.60
N ALA A 162 -13.80 19.20 9.57
CA ALA A 162 -14.98 18.68 10.27
C ALA A 162 -15.47 17.33 9.71
N ASP A 163 -15.20 17.07 8.43
CA ASP A 163 -15.57 15.84 7.72
C ASP A 163 -14.48 14.75 7.77
N TRP A 164 -13.41 14.95 8.54
CA TRP A 164 -12.27 14.04 8.60
C TRP A 164 -12.67 12.62 9.06
N ALA A 165 -13.49 12.52 10.09
CA ALA A 165 -13.93 11.23 10.62
C ALA A 165 -14.83 10.47 9.63
N ASP A 166 -15.69 11.17 8.89
CA ASP A 166 -16.56 10.56 7.89
C ASP A 166 -15.75 10.10 6.67
N ALA A 167 -14.79 10.92 6.23
CA ALA A 167 -13.83 10.57 5.20
C ALA A 167 -13.03 9.30 5.56
N ALA A 168 -12.61 9.19 6.83
CA ALA A 168 -11.96 7.99 7.37
C ALA A 168 -12.84 6.74 7.23
N ALA A 169 -14.10 6.84 7.64
CA ALA A 169 -15.03 5.73 7.62
C ALA A 169 -15.30 5.23 6.19
N ILE A 170 -15.39 6.16 5.23
CA ILE A 170 -15.55 5.85 3.80
C ILE A 170 -14.27 5.23 3.22
N ALA A 171 -13.09 5.70 3.65
CA ALA A 171 -11.82 5.28 3.09
C ALA A 171 -11.33 3.91 3.58
N ARG A 172 -11.65 3.50 4.82
CA ARG A 172 -11.26 2.20 5.40
C ARG A 172 -11.55 0.99 4.48
N PRO A 173 -12.77 0.80 3.94
CA PRO A 173 -13.04 -0.33 3.05
C PRO A 173 -12.30 -0.24 1.70
N LEU A 174 -11.80 0.92 1.31
CA LEU A 174 -11.08 1.11 0.03
C LEU A 174 -9.67 0.51 0.06
N LEU A 175 -9.06 0.33 1.24
CA LEU A 175 -7.67 -0.10 1.38
C LEU A 175 -7.40 -1.50 0.83
N GLY A 176 -8.42 -2.36 0.79
CA GLY A 176 -8.33 -3.71 0.23
C GLY A 176 -8.68 -3.81 -1.25
N LEU A 177 -9.04 -2.68 -1.90
CA LEU A 177 -9.48 -2.64 -3.28
C LEU A 177 -8.36 -2.17 -4.21
N SER A 178 -8.39 -2.64 -5.45
CA SER A 178 -7.47 -2.23 -6.51
C SER A 178 -8.19 -2.07 -7.83
N GLY A 179 -7.57 -1.37 -8.79
CA GLY A 179 -8.08 -1.25 -10.16
C GLY A 179 -9.51 -0.69 -10.27
N LEU A 180 -10.35 -1.36 -11.07
CA LEU A 180 -11.72 -0.90 -11.35
C LEU A 180 -12.65 -0.96 -10.11
N PRO A 181 -12.64 -2.02 -9.28
CA PRO A 181 -13.36 -2.03 -8.01
C PRO A 181 -13.06 -0.81 -7.12
N LEU A 182 -11.80 -0.39 -7.03
CA LEU A 182 -11.42 0.80 -6.27
C LEU A 182 -12.04 2.09 -6.84
N ILE A 183 -11.98 2.28 -8.16
CA ILE A 183 -12.60 3.45 -8.83
C ILE A 183 -14.10 3.51 -8.56
N GLN A 184 -14.78 2.37 -8.64
CA GLN A 184 -16.22 2.29 -8.41
C GLN A 184 -16.56 2.57 -6.94
N ALA A 185 -15.79 2.04 -6.00
CA ALA A 185 -15.97 2.26 -4.57
C ALA A 185 -15.69 3.71 -4.15
N LEU A 186 -14.84 4.44 -4.90
CA LEU A 186 -14.66 5.90 -4.79
C LEU A 186 -15.87 6.71 -5.29
N GLY A 187 -16.91 6.05 -5.83
CA GLY A 187 -18.15 6.69 -6.29
C GLY A 187 -18.13 7.14 -7.75
N TYR A 188 -17.11 6.76 -8.53
CA TYR A 188 -17.03 7.11 -9.94
C TYR A 188 -17.77 6.12 -10.85
N GLY A 189 -18.65 6.65 -11.69
CA GLY A 189 -19.07 5.98 -12.92
C GLY A 189 -17.92 5.99 -13.93
N THR A 190 -17.78 4.92 -14.71
CA THR A 190 -16.70 4.76 -15.69
C THR A 190 -17.26 4.62 -17.10
N THR A 191 -16.62 5.26 -18.07
CA THR A 191 -16.91 5.05 -19.49
C THR A 191 -15.61 5.00 -20.27
N VAL A 192 -15.42 3.99 -21.11
CA VAL A 192 -14.17 3.84 -21.88
C VAL A 192 -13.95 5.04 -22.82
N ARG A 193 -12.71 5.52 -22.89
CA ARG A 193 -12.25 6.56 -23.82
C ARG A 193 -10.95 6.13 -24.50
N GLY A 194 -11.03 5.90 -25.80
CA GLY A 194 -9.89 5.38 -26.56
C GLY A 194 -9.52 3.96 -26.16
N SER A 195 -8.25 3.61 -26.23
CA SER A 195 -7.75 2.25 -26.01
C SER A 195 -7.38 1.94 -24.56
N ALA A 196 -7.00 2.94 -23.77
CA ALA A 196 -6.37 2.72 -22.46
C ALA A 196 -6.78 3.72 -21.38
N ALA A 197 -7.83 4.51 -21.60
CA ALA A 197 -8.32 5.49 -20.64
C ALA A 197 -9.81 5.30 -20.32
N LEU A 198 -10.20 5.65 -19.10
CA LEU A 198 -11.57 5.68 -18.62
C LEU A 198 -11.95 7.12 -18.28
N LEU A 199 -13.08 7.59 -18.77
CA LEU A 199 -13.72 8.80 -18.29
C LEU A 199 -14.39 8.49 -16.95
N LEU A 200 -14.05 9.27 -15.93
CA LEU A 200 -14.67 9.20 -14.62
C LEU A 200 -15.74 10.27 -14.47
N THR A 201 -16.96 9.81 -14.19
CA THR A 201 -18.12 10.67 -13.96
C THR A 201 -18.59 10.53 -12.52
N HIS A 202 -18.90 11.64 -11.86
CA HIS A 202 -19.50 11.66 -10.54
C HIS A 202 -20.79 12.48 -10.60
N GLN A 203 -21.92 11.90 -10.16
CA GLN A 203 -23.24 12.52 -10.21
C GLN A 203 -23.58 13.11 -11.60
N GLY A 204 -23.29 12.36 -12.67
CA GLY A 204 -23.55 12.77 -14.05
C GLY A 204 -22.59 13.80 -14.65
N THR A 205 -21.60 14.28 -13.89
CA THR A 205 -20.59 15.22 -14.38
C THR A 205 -19.25 14.53 -14.60
N SER A 206 -18.62 14.74 -15.77
CA SER A 206 -17.25 14.30 -16.05
C SER A 206 -16.25 15.07 -15.18
N ARG A 207 -15.38 14.36 -14.45
CA ARG A 207 -14.46 14.97 -13.48
C ARG A 207 -12.99 14.70 -13.77
N SER A 208 -12.67 13.50 -14.25
CA SER A 208 -11.28 13.09 -14.42
C SER A 208 -11.14 11.98 -15.47
N ILE A 209 -9.92 11.73 -15.89
CA ILE A 209 -9.54 10.53 -16.65
C ILE A 209 -8.80 9.58 -15.72
N ALA A 210 -9.14 8.29 -15.78
CA ALA A 210 -8.37 7.23 -15.16
C ALA A 210 -7.62 6.37 -16.19
N VAL A 211 -6.42 5.92 -15.82
CA VAL A 211 -5.67 4.90 -16.54
C VAL A 211 -5.29 3.80 -15.56
N LEU A 212 -5.63 2.55 -15.90
CA LEU A 212 -5.27 1.37 -15.12
C LEU A 212 -4.06 0.71 -15.78
N LEU A 213 -2.97 0.59 -15.03
CA LEU A 213 -1.72 -0.02 -15.46
C LEU A 213 -1.68 -1.49 -15.12
N ASP A 214 -0.99 -2.24 -15.98
CA ASP A 214 -0.63 -3.63 -15.69
C ASP A 214 0.56 -3.67 -14.69
N HIS A 215 0.76 -4.83 -14.07
CA HIS A 215 1.75 -5.03 -13.01
C HIS A 215 3.21 -4.70 -13.42
N ASP A 216 3.56 -4.90 -14.68
CA ASP A 216 4.88 -4.65 -15.27
C ASP A 216 5.05 -3.23 -15.81
N GLU A 217 3.95 -2.48 -15.95
CA GLU A 217 3.97 -1.11 -16.41
C GLU A 217 4.44 -0.15 -15.30
N LEU A 218 5.10 0.93 -15.73
CA LEU A 218 5.60 1.98 -14.84
C LEU A 218 4.91 3.29 -15.19
N PHE A 219 4.53 4.07 -14.17
CA PHE A 219 3.82 5.34 -14.32
C PHE A 219 4.49 6.31 -15.31
N ASP A 220 5.80 6.50 -15.15
CA ASP A 220 6.55 7.53 -15.85
C ASP A 220 7.46 6.99 -16.97
N ARG A 221 7.43 5.66 -17.24
CA ARG A 221 8.21 5.08 -18.35
C ARG A 221 7.35 4.81 -19.59
N PRO A 222 7.90 5.01 -20.79
CA PRO A 222 7.24 4.61 -22.03
C PRO A 222 6.80 3.15 -22.03
N SER A 223 5.56 2.91 -22.46
CA SER A 223 5.04 1.55 -22.69
C SER A 223 4.46 1.44 -24.13
N PRO A 224 4.61 0.29 -24.80
CA PRO A 224 4.04 0.05 -26.12
C PRO A 224 2.52 0.26 -26.16
N ARG A 225 1.80 -0.07 -25.07
CA ARG A 225 0.35 0.05 -24.97
C ARG A 225 -0.14 1.50 -25.13
N PHE A 226 0.71 2.44 -24.75
CA PHE A 226 0.44 3.87 -24.82
C PHE A 226 1.14 4.55 -26.01
N GLY A 227 1.65 3.79 -26.99
CA GLY A 227 2.31 4.35 -28.17
C GLY A 227 3.70 4.93 -27.88
N ALA A 228 4.47 4.26 -27.00
CA ALA A 228 5.83 4.65 -26.62
C ALA A 228 5.93 6.02 -25.91
N VAL A 229 4.84 6.50 -25.31
CA VAL A 229 4.86 7.54 -24.28
C VAL A 229 4.56 6.94 -22.91
N SER A 230 4.84 7.68 -21.83
CA SER A 230 4.49 7.20 -20.50
C SER A 230 2.97 7.18 -20.30
N PRO A 231 2.45 6.25 -19.49
CA PRO A 231 1.02 6.20 -19.17
C PRO A 231 0.48 7.51 -18.59
N VAL A 232 1.26 8.18 -17.73
CA VAL A 232 0.90 9.49 -17.14
C VAL A 232 0.78 10.56 -18.23
N SER A 233 1.76 10.68 -19.14
CA SER A 233 1.71 11.67 -20.21
C SER A 233 0.56 11.40 -21.20
N HIS A 234 0.28 10.13 -21.49
CA HIS A 234 -0.89 9.75 -22.27
C HIS A 234 -2.19 10.17 -21.57
N ALA A 235 -2.34 9.87 -20.29
CA ALA A 235 -3.52 10.21 -19.51
C ALA A 235 -3.77 11.73 -19.44
N ILE A 236 -2.73 12.53 -19.20
CA ILE A 236 -2.79 14.01 -19.22
C ILE A 236 -3.21 14.51 -20.60
N SER A 237 -2.69 13.92 -21.67
CA SER A 237 -3.06 14.31 -23.04
C SER A 237 -4.53 14.02 -23.35
N VAL A 238 -5.06 12.89 -22.88
CA VAL A 238 -6.48 12.56 -23.03
C VAL A 238 -7.35 13.51 -22.20
N ALA A 239 -6.98 13.76 -20.94
CA ALA A 239 -7.74 14.66 -20.07
C ALA A 239 -7.75 16.11 -20.60
N ALA A 240 -6.63 16.58 -21.16
CA ALA A 240 -6.55 17.90 -21.79
C ALA A 240 -7.49 18.03 -22.99
N ARG A 241 -7.63 16.99 -23.83
CA ARG A 241 -8.58 16.97 -24.95
C ARG A 241 -10.03 16.99 -24.48
N GLU A 242 -10.33 16.28 -23.39
CA GLU A 242 -11.66 16.24 -22.77
C GLU A 242 -11.93 17.46 -21.87
N SER A 243 -11.00 18.42 -21.78
CA SER A 243 -11.08 19.61 -20.91
C SER A 243 -11.30 19.29 -19.43
N LEU A 244 -10.69 18.20 -18.96
CA LEU A 244 -10.80 17.74 -17.58
C LEU A 244 -9.60 18.19 -16.75
N PRO A 245 -9.81 18.60 -15.49
CA PRO A 245 -8.74 19.16 -14.66
C PRO A 245 -7.83 18.11 -14.02
N TRP A 246 -8.25 16.85 -13.95
CA TRP A 246 -7.60 15.82 -13.14
C TRP A 246 -7.38 14.50 -13.87
N VAL A 247 -6.29 13.83 -13.52
CA VAL A 247 -5.93 12.50 -13.98
C VAL A 247 -5.63 11.61 -12.79
N ILE A 248 -6.17 10.39 -12.81
CA ILE A 248 -5.88 9.33 -11.86
C ILE A 248 -5.17 8.20 -12.61
N VAL A 249 -4.03 7.75 -12.11
CA VAL A 249 -3.34 6.57 -12.65
C VAL A 249 -3.24 5.53 -11.55
N LEU A 250 -3.66 4.31 -11.84
CA LEU A 250 -3.68 3.21 -10.88
C LEU A 250 -2.76 2.09 -11.32
N ARG A 251 -2.05 1.47 -10.38
CA ARG A 251 -1.30 0.23 -10.60
C ARG A 251 -1.40 -0.64 -9.36
N GLY A 252 -2.15 -1.73 -9.45
CA GLY A 252 -2.48 -2.54 -8.26
C GLY A 252 -3.08 -1.65 -7.17
N ASN A 253 -2.43 -1.61 -6.01
CA ASN A 253 -2.85 -0.87 -4.82
C ASN A 253 -2.28 0.55 -4.76
N GLN A 254 -1.56 0.99 -5.80
CA GLN A 254 -1.03 2.34 -5.90
C GLN A 254 -1.95 3.20 -6.74
N ILE A 255 -2.26 4.38 -6.24
CA ILE A 255 -3.10 5.36 -6.91
C ILE A 255 -2.43 6.72 -6.90
N ARG A 256 -2.28 7.32 -8.08
CA ARG A 256 -1.59 8.60 -8.27
C ARG A 256 -2.53 9.62 -8.89
N LEU A 257 -2.65 10.77 -8.24
CA LEU A 257 -3.41 11.92 -8.68
C LEU A 257 -2.47 12.97 -9.31
N HIS A 258 -2.82 13.39 -10.52
CA HIS A 258 -2.13 14.44 -11.26
C HIS A 258 -3.09 15.57 -11.66
N PRO A 259 -2.67 16.84 -11.53
CA PRO A 259 -3.35 17.95 -12.17
C PRO A 259 -3.00 17.98 -13.67
N VAL A 260 -3.98 18.31 -14.51
CA VAL A 260 -3.73 18.56 -15.94
C VAL A 260 -3.08 19.92 -16.16
N ASN A 261 -3.45 20.89 -15.33
CA ASN A 261 -2.86 22.23 -15.35
C ASN A 261 -1.58 22.28 -14.49
N PRO A 262 -0.40 22.59 -15.06
CA PRO A 262 0.86 22.65 -14.32
C PRO A 262 0.91 23.76 -13.27
N THR A 263 0.03 24.76 -13.36
CA THR A 263 -0.03 25.83 -12.36
C THR A 263 -0.74 25.39 -11.09
N ILE A 264 -1.34 24.20 -11.07
CA ILE A 264 -1.96 23.60 -9.88
C ILE A 264 -0.88 22.80 -9.15
N GLY A 265 -0.60 23.21 -7.91
CA GLY A 265 0.44 22.63 -7.07
C GLY A 265 1.26 23.72 -6.40
N VAL A 266 1.80 23.42 -5.22
CA VAL A 266 2.71 24.32 -4.50
C VAL A 266 4.16 24.19 -5.02
N GLY A 267 4.47 23.11 -5.71
CA GLY A 267 5.76 22.88 -6.36
C GLY A 267 5.80 23.47 -7.77
N ARG A 268 6.81 24.28 -8.08
CA ARG A 268 7.09 24.76 -9.45
C ARG A 268 7.75 23.66 -10.30
N LYS A 269 7.16 22.46 -10.37
CA LYS A 269 7.65 21.32 -11.16
C LYS A 269 6.81 21.11 -12.43
N SER A 270 7.33 20.36 -13.40
CA SER A 270 6.65 20.14 -14.69
C SER A 270 5.38 19.27 -14.54
N GLN A 271 4.50 19.25 -15.56
CA GLN A 271 3.17 18.60 -15.50
C GLN A 271 3.19 17.12 -15.06
N GLY A 272 4.22 16.35 -15.39
CA GLY A 272 4.36 14.95 -14.96
C GLY A 272 4.98 14.78 -13.57
N GLU A 273 5.61 15.81 -13.03
CA GLU A 273 6.39 15.76 -11.79
C GLU A 273 5.60 16.26 -10.57
N THR A 274 4.45 16.90 -10.79
CA THR A 274 3.55 17.36 -9.73
C THR A 274 2.45 16.31 -9.49
N PHE A 275 2.51 15.59 -8.38
CA PHE A 275 1.52 14.57 -8.05
C PHE A 275 1.38 14.29 -6.55
N THR A 276 0.30 13.60 -6.19
CA THR A 276 0.21 12.88 -4.92
C THR A 276 -0.11 11.42 -5.21
N GLU A 277 0.68 10.53 -4.63
CA GLU A 277 0.51 9.08 -4.74
C GLU A 277 0.18 8.52 -3.37
N LEU A 278 -0.77 7.59 -3.36
CA LEU A 278 -1.11 6.77 -2.23
C LEU A 278 -0.80 5.31 -2.56
N ASP A 279 -0.07 4.62 -1.68
CA ASP A 279 0.05 3.16 -1.68
C ASP A 279 -0.85 2.60 -0.58
N LEU A 280 -2.03 2.12 -0.96
CA LEU A 280 -3.07 1.69 -0.03
C LEU A 280 -2.63 0.52 0.87
N THR A 281 -1.62 -0.23 0.43
CA THR A 281 -1.01 -1.31 1.20
C THR A 281 -0.26 -0.78 2.43
N LEU A 282 0.35 0.41 2.29
CA LEU A 282 1.26 0.98 3.27
C LEU A 282 0.62 2.07 4.13
N LEU A 283 -0.55 2.60 3.74
CA LEU A 283 -1.28 3.53 4.58
C LEU A 283 -1.56 2.89 5.94
N SER A 284 -1.10 3.49 7.03
CA SER A 284 -1.56 3.15 8.39
C SER A 284 -2.93 3.80 8.66
N ASP A 285 -3.53 3.59 9.83
CA ASP A 285 -4.87 4.09 10.16
C ASP A 285 -5.03 5.62 10.10
N THR A 286 -3.95 6.37 10.26
CA THR A 286 -3.91 7.85 10.32
C THR A 286 -3.77 8.55 8.95
N PRO A 287 -3.25 7.89 7.91
CA PRO A 287 -3.35 8.39 6.55
C PRO A 287 -4.43 7.74 5.67
N VAL A 288 -5.24 6.78 6.16
CA VAL A 288 -6.40 6.23 5.41
C VAL A 288 -7.36 7.33 5.00
N GLU A 289 -7.55 8.30 5.86
CA GLU A 289 -8.47 9.43 5.71
C GLU A 289 -8.08 10.35 4.55
N PHE A 290 -6.81 10.33 4.12
CA PHE A 290 -6.39 11.03 2.90
C PHE A 290 -6.95 10.39 1.64
N VAL A 291 -7.31 9.10 1.64
CA VAL A 291 -7.82 8.44 0.44
C VAL A 291 -9.09 9.13 -0.04
N GLU A 292 -10.10 9.32 0.83
CA GLU A 292 -11.31 10.06 0.45
C GLU A 292 -10.99 11.55 0.25
N SER A 293 -10.26 12.17 1.18
CA SER A 293 -10.01 13.62 1.14
C SER A 293 -9.20 14.10 -0.06
N VAL A 294 -8.31 13.25 -0.61
CA VAL A 294 -7.44 13.56 -1.75
C VAL A 294 -8.05 13.02 -3.05
N MET A 295 -8.63 11.82 -3.04
CA MET A 295 -9.10 11.16 -4.26
C MET A 295 -10.53 11.52 -4.63
N VAL A 296 -11.38 11.91 -3.66
CA VAL A 296 -12.66 12.57 -3.94
C VAL A 296 -12.36 14.05 -4.10
N LEU A 297 -11.97 14.40 -5.33
CA LEU A 297 -11.53 15.72 -5.75
C LEU A 297 -12.33 16.86 -5.08
N PRO A 298 -11.70 17.99 -4.68
CA PRO A 298 -12.35 19.13 -4.00
C PRO A 298 -13.43 19.86 -4.83
N GLY A 299 -13.86 19.31 -5.97
CA GLY A 299 -15.04 19.73 -6.74
C GLY A 299 -16.18 18.69 -6.79
N CYS A 300 -16.08 17.59 -6.05
CA CYS A 300 -17.12 16.56 -5.94
C CYS A 300 -18.03 16.75 -4.71
N ARG A 301 -17.61 17.56 -3.73
CA ARG A 301 -18.48 18.04 -2.65
C ARG A 301 -19.05 19.41 -3.05
N GLY A 302 -20.19 19.36 -3.73
CA GLY A 302 -21.12 20.47 -3.88
C GLY A 302 -22.37 20.16 -3.09
#